data_AF-A0A4W4FM63-F1
#
_entry.id   AF-A0A4W4FM63-F1
#
_cell.length_a   1.000
_cell.length_b   1.000
_cell.length_c   1.000
_cell.angle_alpha   90.00
_cell.angle_beta   90.00
_cell.angle_gamma   90.00
#
_symmetry.space_group_name_H-M   'P 1'
#
loop_
_entity.id
_entity.type
_entity.pdbx_description
1 polymer ?
#
loop_
_entity_poly.entity_id
_entity_poly.type
_entity_poly.pdbx_seq_one_letter_code
_entity_poly.pdbx_strand_id
1 'polypeptide(L)'
;MDVASHSLFLLKQLNVQREFGFLCDCTVAIGNVYFKAHRAVLAAFSNYFKMIFIHQSRLRKMACAVCNQRFSQKSQLQEHMFAHAPVLMSSVFVYIELWFVNITELD
;
A
#
# COMPACT_ATOMS: atom_id res chain seq x y z
N MET A 1 -9.70 15.01 29.81
CA MET A 1 -8.37 15.18 29.15
C MET A 1 -8.51 16.23 28.08
N ASP A 2 -7.65 17.24 28.09
CA ASP A 2 -7.61 18.29 27.06
C ASP A 2 -7.09 17.72 25.74
N VAL A 3 -7.73 18.05 24.61
CA VAL A 3 -7.43 17.48 23.28
C VAL A 3 -5.99 17.82 22.84
N ALA A 4 -5.51 19.02 23.18
CA ALA A 4 -4.14 19.44 22.88
C ALA A 4 -3.08 18.61 23.62
N SER A 5 -3.39 18.21 24.87
CA SER A 5 -2.48 17.33 25.64
C SER A 5 -2.37 15.93 25.04
N HIS A 6 -3.47 15.40 24.49
CA HIS A 6 -3.51 14.07 23.89
C HIS A 6 -2.74 14.02 22.57
N SER A 7 -2.92 15.01 21.69
CA SER A 7 -2.20 15.08 20.41
C SER A 7 -0.70 15.23 20.61
N LEU A 8 -0.28 16.02 21.59
CA LEU A 8 1.13 16.16 21.95
C LEU A 8 1.74 14.86 22.47
N PHE A 9 1.01 14.13 23.33
CA PHE A 9 1.45 12.82 23.80
C PHE A 9 1.60 11.82 22.65
N LEU A 10 0.62 11.77 21.74
CA LEU A 10 0.67 10.91 20.57
C LEU A 10 1.88 11.24 19.66
N LEU A 11 2.13 12.52 19.38
CA LEU A 11 3.30 12.93 18.60
C LEU A 11 4.62 12.54 19.27
N LYS A 12 4.72 12.65 20.61
CA LYS A 12 5.88 12.18 21.36
C LYS A 12 6.10 10.67 21.19
N GLN A 13 5.03 9.87 21.31
CA GLN A 13 5.12 8.42 21.14
C GLN A 13 5.53 8.03 19.71
N LEU A 14 4.99 8.71 18.69
CA LEU A 14 5.39 8.49 17.30
C LEU A 14 6.86 8.85 17.06
N ASN A 15 7.37 9.90 17.70
CA ASN A 15 8.79 10.24 17.60
C ASN A 15 9.69 9.16 18.23
N VAL A 16 9.32 8.64 19.39
CA VAL A 16 10.04 7.53 20.03
C VAL A 16 10.03 6.30 19.11
N GLN A 17 8.89 5.94 18.55
CA GLN A 17 8.80 4.83 17.58
C GLN A 17 9.72 5.06 16.37
N ARG A 18 9.79 6.29 15.85
CA ARG A 18 10.67 6.66 14.74
C ARG A 18 12.16 6.45 15.09
N GLU A 19 12.58 6.86 16.28
CA GLU A 19 13.98 6.72 16.74
C GLU A 19 14.41 5.25 16.87
N PHE A 20 13.52 4.39 17.36
CA PHE A 20 13.77 2.95 17.42
C PHE A 20 13.46 2.20 16.11
N GLY A 21 12.96 2.90 15.09
CA GLY A 21 12.57 2.30 13.80
C GLY A 21 11.30 1.44 13.86
N PHE A 22 10.53 1.50 14.94
CA PHE A 22 9.28 0.75 15.09
C PHE A 22 8.20 1.32 14.19
N LEU A 23 7.48 0.41 13.52
CA LEU A 23 6.35 0.71 12.62
C LEU A 23 6.70 1.67 11.45
N CYS A 24 7.98 1.98 11.26
CA CYS A 24 8.44 2.82 10.17
C CYS A 24 8.35 2.06 8.85
N ASP A 25 7.37 2.41 8.03
CA ASP A 25 7.03 1.77 6.76
C ASP A 25 7.65 2.48 5.55
N CYS A 26 8.43 3.55 5.78
CA CYS A 26 9.22 4.19 4.74
C CYS A 26 10.56 4.73 5.25
N THR A 27 11.42 5.09 4.31
CA THR A 27 12.70 5.78 4.56
C THR A 27 12.82 6.90 3.55
N VAL A 28 13.07 8.12 4.03
CA VAL A 28 13.26 9.31 3.20
C VAL A 28 14.76 9.57 3.08
N ALA A 29 15.26 9.63 1.84
CA ALA A 29 16.63 9.98 1.56
C ALA A 29 16.74 11.48 1.26
N ILE A 30 17.67 12.16 1.92
CA ILE A 30 18.02 13.56 1.66
C ILE A 30 19.53 13.61 1.46
N GLY A 31 19.96 13.69 0.20
CA GLY A 31 21.35 13.47 -0.17
C GLY A 31 21.79 12.06 0.20
N ASN A 32 22.84 11.95 1.03
CA ASN A 32 23.41 10.68 1.47
C ASN A 32 22.89 10.23 2.86
N VAL A 33 21.89 10.92 3.42
CA VAL A 33 21.33 10.60 4.73
C VAL A 33 19.94 9.99 4.58
N TYR A 34 19.67 8.96 5.38
CA TYR A 34 18.43 8.19 5.34
C TYR A 34 17.67 8.31 6.66
N PHE A 35 16.40 8.72 6.58
CA PHE A 35 15.54 8.93 7.75
C PHE A 35 14.38 7.95 7.74
N LYS A 36 14.26 7.13 8.79
CA LYS A 36 13.06 6.31 9.01
C LYS A 36 11.87 7.22 9.30
N ALA A 37 10.71 6.87 8.75
CA ALA A 37 9.50 7.65 8.94
C ALA A 37 8.24 6.78 8.74
N HIS A 38 7.12 7.31 9.21
CA HIS A 38 5.78 6.75 9.01
C HIS A 38 5.09 7.49 7.86
N ARG A 39 4.65 6.76 6.83
CA ARG A 39 3.95 7.34 5.67
C ARG A 39 2.69 8.08 6.08
N ALA A 40 1.97 7.57 7.07
CA ALA A 40 0.75 8.19 7.59
C ALA A 40 1.02 9.59 8.16
N VAL A 41 2.10 9.74 8.94
CA VAL A 41 2.51 11.03 9.51
C VAL A 41 2.92 12.00 8.39
N LEU A 42 3.80 11.56 7.48
CA LEU A 42 4.22 12.39 6.35
C LEU A 42 3.04 12.85 5.47
N ALA A 43 2.06 11.96 5.23
CA ALA A 43 0.87 12.29 4.44
C ALA A 43 -0.10 13.23 5.16
N ALA A 44 -0.18 13.18 6.49
CA ALA A 44 -1.02 14.08 7.27
C ALA A 44 -0.52 15.52 7.24
N PHE A 45 0.81 15.72 7.20
CA PHE A 45 1.43 17.04 7.26
C PHE A 45 1.96 17.56 5.90
N SER A 46 1.92 16.75 4.83
CA SER A 46 2.39 17.15 3.51
C SER A 46 1.56 16.54 2.37
N ASN A 47 0.92 17.41 1.59
CA ASN A 47 0.20 17.00 0.38
C ASN A 47 1.11 16.35 -0.66
N TYR A 48 2.39 16.76 -0.75
CA TYR A 48 3.38 16.14 -1.64
C TYR A 48 3.54 14.65 -1.32
N PHE A 49 3.83 14.31 -0.06
CA PHE A 49 3.96 12.92 0.36
C PHE A 49 2.65 12.16 0.24
N LYS A 50 1.52 12.79 0.57
CA LYS A 50 0.19 12.20 0.42
C LYS A 50 -0.07 11.75 -1.03
N MET A 51 0.16 12.63 -2.00
CA MET A 51 -0.02 12.31 -3.42
C MET A 51 0.92 11.20 -3.89
N ILE A 52 2.20 11.27 -3.50
CA ILE A 52 3.19 10.23 -3.85
C ILE A 52 2.77 8.86 -3.32
N PHE A 53 2.34 8.77 -2.05
CA PHE A 53 1.98 7.48 -1.47
C PHE A 53 0.68 6.92 -2.04
N ILE A 54 -0.30 7.76 -2.36
CA ILE A 54 -1.52 7.35 -3.06
C ILE A 54 -1.17 6.84 -4.46
N HIS A 55 -0.36 7.58 -5.21
CA HIS A 55 0.03 7.22 -6.56
C HIS A 55 0.87 5.92 -6.57
N GLN A 56 1.85 5.79 -5.70
CA GLN A 56 2.63 4.55 -5.57
C GLN A 56 1.77 3.35 -5.15
N SER A 57 0.79 3.55 -4.27
CA SER A 57 -0.16 2.49 -3.92
C SER A 57 -0.96 2.03 -5.14
N ARG A 58 -1.44 2.97 -5.98
CA ARG A 58 -2.11 2.66 -7.24
C ARG A 58 -1.17 1.97 -8.22
N LEU A 59 0.06 2.45 -8.41
CA LEU A 59 1.04 1.83 -9.31
C LEU A 59 1.39 0.39 -8.90
N ARG A 60 1.42 0.07 -7.60
CA ARG A 60 1.61 -1.32 -7.13
C ARG A 60 0.41 -2.21 -7.42
N LYS A 61 -0.81 -1.66 -7.39
CA LYS A 61 -2.03 -2.39 -7.81
C LYS A 61 -2.10 -2.64 -9.31
N MET A 62 -1.28 -1.93 -10.10
CA MET A 62 -1.23 -2.03 -11.56
C MET A 62 0.00 -2.80 -12.03
N ALA A 63 0.59 -3.62 -11.15
CA ALA A 63 1.69 -4.50 -11.48
C ALA A 63 1.32 -5.96 -11.17
N CYS A 64 1.79 -6.88 -11.98
CA CYS A 64 1.58 -8.32 -11.79
C CYS A 64 2.38 -8.82 -10.59
N ALA A 65 1.73 -9.47 -9.63
CA ALA A 65 2.40 -10.02 -8.46
C ALA A 65 3.36 -11.19 -8.77
N VAL A 66 3.17 -11.86 -9.91
CA VAL A 66 3.97 -13.04 -10.32
C VAL A 66 5.24 -12.63 -11.07
N CYS A 67 5.13 -11.75 -12.08
CA CYS A 67 6.25 -11.37 -12.94
C CYS A 67 6.65 -9.88 -12.86
N ASN A 68 5.98 -9.09 -12.02
CA ASN A 68 6.22 -7.66 -11.81
C ASN A 68 6.10 -6.77 -13.06
N GLN A 69 5.46 -7.24 -14.13
CA GLN A 69 5.10 -6.40 -15.29
C GLN A 69 4.10 -5.33 -14.86
N ARG A 70 4.26 -4.10 -15.38
CA ARG A 70 3.41 -2.94 -15.06
C ARG A 70 2.46 -2.67 -16.20
N PHE A 71 1.21 -2.36 -15.87
CA PHE A 71 0.13 -2.13 -16.81
C PHE A 71 -0.44 -0.72 -16.61
N SER A 72 -0.94 -0.12 -17.68
CA SER A 72 -1.56 1.22 -17.60
C SER A 72 -3.03 1.13 -17.17
N GLN A 73 -3.69 0.00 -17.39
CA GLN A 73 -5.09 -0.24 -17.06
C GLN A 73 -5.31 -1.53 -16.27
N LYS A 74 -6.34 -1.55 -15.42
CA LYS A 74 -6.69 -2.70 -14.57
C LYS A 74 -7.11 -3.90 -15.44
N SER A 75 -7.87 -3.65 -16.51
CA SER A 75 -8.27 -4.66 -17.50
C SER A 75 -7.07 -5.40 -18.09
N GLN A 76 -6.03 -4.67 -18.51
CA GLN A 76 -4.80 -5.25 -19.05
C GLN A 76 -4.07 -6.14 -18.05
N LEU A 77 -4.00 -5.73 -16.77
CA LEU A 77 -3.43 -6.56 -15.72
C LEU A 77 -4.27 -7.82 -15.49
N GLN A 78 -5.59 -7.70 -15.45
CA GLN A 78 -6.50 -8.84 -15.27
C GLN A 78 -6.39 -9.83 -16.44
N GLU A 79 -6.36 -9.34 -17.68
CA GLU A 79 -6.14 -10.15 -18.88
C GLU A 79 -4.77 -10.84 -18.83
N HIS A 80 -3.72 -10.12 -18.45
CA HIS A 80 -2.39 -10.67 -18.28
C HIS A 80 -2.33 -11.78 -17.21
N MET A 81 -3.12 -11.70 -16.14
CA MET A 81 -3.14 -12.75 -15.12
C MET A 81 -3.55 -14.12 -15.67
N PHE A 82 -4.35 -14.18 -16.75
CA PHE A 82 -4.66 -15.45 -17.42
C PHE A 82 -3.44 -16.09 -18.11
N ALA A 83 -2.41 -15.31 -18.46
CA ALA A 83 -1.17 -15.85 -19.03
C ALA A 83 -0.33 -16.62 -17.98
N HIS A 84 -0.54 -16.37 -16.68
CA HIS A 84 0.06 -17.14 -15.58
C HIS A 84 -0.76 -18.39 -15.20
N ALA A 85 -1.93 -18.59 -15.82
CA ALA A 85 -2.76 -19.77 -15.60
C ALA A 85 -2.10 -21.14 -15.88
N PRO A 86 -0.99 -21.29 -16.66
CA PRO A 86 -0.37 -22.60 -16.84
C PRO A 86 0.36 -23.17 -15.62
N VAL A 87 0.49 -22.43 -14.50
CA VAL A 87 1.30 -22.89 -13.33
C VAL A 87 0.50 -23.04 -12.02
N LEU A 88 -0.83 -22.87 -12.04
CA LEU A 88 -1.68 -23.06 -10.84
C LEU A 88 -2.87 -23.99 -11.12
N MET A 89 -2.58 -25.17 -11.67
CA MET A 89 -3.42 -26.36 -11.50
C MET A 89 -2.98 -27.14 -10.25
N SER A 90 -2.99 -26.48 -9.10
CA SER A 90 -3.13 -27.19 -7.82
C SER A 90 -3.85 -26.32 -6.80
N SER A 91 -5.00 -26.83 -6.38
CA SER A 91 -5.66 -26.52 -5.11
C SER A 91 -6.57 -25.27 -5.05
N VAL A 92 -7.82 -25.47 -5.50
CA VAL A 92 -9.09 -25.08 -4.83
C VAL A 92 -9.39 -23.57 -4.60
N PHE A 93 -8.48 -22.63 -4.80
CA PHE A 93 -8.74 -21.22 -4.41
C PHE A 93 -9.47 -20.36 -5.47
N VAL A 94 -9.54 -20.79 -6.73
CA VAL A 94 -10.09 -19.94 -7.82
C VAL A 94 -11.62 -19.97 -7.91
N TYR A 95 -12.28 -21.00 -7.39
CA TYR A 95 -13.75 -21.07 -7.41
C TYR A 95 -14.43 -20.20 -6.36
N ILE A 96 -13.70 -19.68 -5.36
CA ILE A 96 -14.29 -18.85 -4.29
C ILE A 96 -14.28 -17.35 -4.67
N GLU A 97 -13.25 -16.85 -5.36
CA GLU A 97 -13.14 -15.41 -5.67
C GLU A 97 -13.94 -14.97 -6.91
N LEU A 98 -14.27 -15.88 -7.84
CA LEU A 98 -15.20 -15.57 -8.95
C LEU A 98 -16.67 -15.56 -8.50
N TRP A 99 -16.98 -16.18 -7.36
CA TRP A 99 -18.31 -16.08 -6.73
C TRP A 99 -18.47 -14.78 -5.93
N PHE A 100 -17.40 -14.26 -5.32
CA PHE A 100 -17.46 -13.01 -4.56
C PHE A 100 -17.55 -11.75 -5.46
N VAL A 101 -17.00 -11.80 -6.67
CA VAL A 101 -17.05 -10.67 -7.61
C VAL A 101 -18.41 -10.56 -8.35
N ASN A 102 -19.22 -11.62 -8.41
CA ASN A 102 -20.53 -11.61 -9.09
C ASN A 102 -21.72 -11.24 -8.17
N ILE A 103 -21.51 -11.10 -6.85
CA ILE A 103 -22.59 -10.82 -5.89
C ILE A 103 -22.84 -9.31 -5.68
N THR A 104 -21.93 -8.42 -6.09
CA THR A 104 -22.13 -6.96 -5.91
C THR A 104 -22.79 -6.26 -7.13
N GLU A 105 -23.33 -7.01 -8.09
CA GLU A 105 -24.14 -6.46 -9.20
C GLU A 105 -25.62 -6.91 -9.15
N LEU A 106 -26.06 -7.51 -8.05
CA LEU A 106 -27.46 -7.83 -7.77
C LEU A 106 -27.86 -7.37 -6.35
N ASP A 107 -27.73 -6.07 -6.11
CA ASP A 107 -28.64 -5.21 -5.34
C ASP A 107 -28.17 -3.74 -5.39
#